data_AF-A0A524L2W0-F1
#
_entry.id   AF-A0A524L2W0-F1
#
_cell.length_a   1.000
_cell.length_b   1.000
_cell.length_c   1.000
_cell.angle_alpha   90.00
_cell.angle_beta   90.00
_cell.angle_gamma   90.00
#
_symmetry.space_group_name_H-M   'P 1'
#
loop_
_entity.id
_entity.type
_entity.pdbx_description
1 polymer ?
#
loop_
_entity_poly.entity_id
_entity_poly.type
_entity_poly.pdbx_seq_one_letter_code
_entity_poly.pdbx_strand_id
1 'polypeptide(L)'
;SGVHTHMTNTRITDAEVLETRHPVRVLEFRLRRSSGGAGRWPGGDGLVRRYEFLSPVEVSILSERRAVAPFGIAGGLPGATGRNAILYRDGRRQALGGHARLRLAPGDQLLVETPGGGGCGAPVSAAGGVATDPHAP
;
A
#
# COMPACT_ATOMS: atom_id res chain seq x y z
N SER A 1 12.62 4.12 -3.63
CA SER A 1 11.87 5.17 -4.32
C SER A 1 10.51 4.60 -4.72
N GLY A 2 9.40 5.25 -4.33
CA GLY A 2 8.07 4.86 -4.79
C GLY A 2 7.80 5.52 -6.13
N VAL A 3 8.21 4.90 -7.24
CA VAL A 3 7.86 5.40 -8.57
C VAL A 3 6.54 4.74 -8.96
N HIS A 4 5.49 5.54 -8.95
CA HIS A 4 4.18 5.17 -9.45
C HIS A 4 4.18 5.28 -10.99
N THR A 5 4.75 4.27 -11.65
CA THR A 5 4.72 4.17 -13.12
C THR A 5 3.46 3.41 -13.51
N HIS A 6 2.33 4.12 -13.58
CA HIS A 6 1.13 3.84 -14.41
C HIS A 6 -0.02 4.75 -13.94
N MET A 7 0.04 6.03 -14.33
CA MET A 7 -1.13 6.92 -14.39
C MET A 7 -1.42 7.21 -15.85
N THR A 8 -2.42 6.53 -16.42
CA THR A 8 -3.17 7.13 -17.52
C THR A 8 -4.30 7.93 -16.86
N ASN A 9 -4.00 9.19 -16.58
CA ASN A 9 -4.96 10.28 -16.38
C ASN A 9 -5.82 10.28 -15.09
N THR A 10 -5.24 10.62 -13.93
CA THR A 10 -5.77 11.66 -13.03
C THR A 10 -4.64 12.05 -12.07
N ARG A 11 -4.19 13.30 -12.18
CA ARG A 11 -3.37 14.06 -11.21
C ARG A 11 -3.72 13.63 -9.78
N ILE A 12 -2.73 13.33 -8.93
CA ILE A 12 -2.96 13.15 -7.48
C ILE A 12 -3.93 14.25 -7.05
N THR A 13 -5.13 13.87 -6.61
CA THR A 13 -6.06 14.86 -6.08
C THR A 13 -5.38 15.44 -4.87
N ASP A 14 -4.96 16.70 -4.97
CA ASP A 14 -4.29 17.40 -3.88
C ASP A 14 -5.14 17.24 -2.62
N ALA A 15 -4.50 16.98 -1.49
CA ALA A 15 -5.20 16.77 -0.21
C ALA A 15 -6.18 17.92 0.05
N GLU A 16 -5.79 19.15 -0.28
CA GLU A 16 -6.59 20.37 -0.20
C GLU A 16 -7.87 20.32 -1.05
N VAL A 17 -7.83 19.72 -2.25
CA VAL A 17 -9.01 19.55 -3.12
C VAL A 17 -9.95 18.49 -2.57
N LEU A 18 -9.42 17.45 -1.93
CA LEU A 18 -10.21 16.42 -1.24
C LEU A 18 -10.93 16.97 -0.01
N GLU A 19 -10.25 17.79 0.81
CA GLU A 19 -10.84 18.43 2.00
C GLU A 19 -11.84 19.54 1.65
N THR A 20 -11.64 20.23 0.52
CA THR A 20 -12.57 21.28 0.07
C THR A 20 -13.88 20.69 -0.50
N ARG A 21 -13.81 19.51 -1.12
CA ARG A 21 -14.96 18.90 -1.83
C ARG A 21 -15.73 17.88 -1.01
N HIS A 22 -15.09 17.31 0.01
CA HIS A 22 -15.69 16.29 0.86
C HIS A 22 -15.40 16.62 2.32
N PRO A 23 -16.33 16.29 3.24
CA PRO A 23 -16.14 16.48 4.67
C PRO A 23 -15.17 15.42 5.19
N VAL A 24 -13.92 15.50 4.77
CA VAL A 24 -12.83 14.59 5.13
C VAL A 24 -11.61 15.40 5.56
N ARG A 25 -10.80 14.81 6.44
CA ARG A 25 -9.48 15.29 6.83
C ARG A 25 -8.43 14.25 6.48
N VAL A 26 -7.33 14.64 5.85
CA VAL A 26 -6.21 13.73 5.58
C VAL A 26 -5.35 13.62 6.83
N LEU A 27 -5.35 12.46 7.47
CA LEU A 27 -4.54 12.19 8.66
C LEU A 27 -3.14 11.67 8.33
N GLU A 28 -2.99 10.98 7.20
CA GLU A 28 -1.74 10.33 6.84
C GLU A 28 -1.61 10.19 5.33
N PHE A 29 -0.44 10.54 4.83
CA PHE A 29 -0.02 10.25 3.47
C PHE A 29 1.47 9.91 3.49
N ARG A 30 1.81 8.63 3.35
CA ARG A 30 3.22 8.20 3.37
C ARG A 30 3.49 7.03 2.46
N LEU A 31 4.77 6.78 2.21
CA LEU A 31 5.23 5.54 1.58
C LEU A 31 4.96 4.34 2.50
N ARG A 32 4.41 3.28 1.90
CA ARG A 32 4.30 1.96 2.51
C ARG A 32 5.62 1.22 2.33
N ARG A 33 6.60 1.60 3.16
CA ARG A 33 7.97 1.05 3.09
C ARG A 33 7.96 -0.47 3.11
N SER A 34 8.83 -1.08 2.31
CA SER A 34 9.00 -2.53 2.21
C SER A 34 7.76 -3.28 1.70
N SER A 35 6.95 -2.60 0.89
CA SER A 35 5.82 -3.23 0.20
C SER A 35 6.16 -3.70 -1.21
N GLY A 36 7.21 -3.14 -1.82
CA GLY A 36 7.77 -3.65 -3.06
C GLY A 36 8.39 -5.03 -2.90
N GLY A 37 8.24 -5.88 -3.90
CA GLY A 37 8.84 -7.21 -3.95
C GLY A 37 10.36 -7.13 -4.11
N ALA A 38 11.08 -8.02 -3.43
CA ALA A 38 12.54 -8.07 -3.52
C ALA A 38 13.00 -8.60 -4.88
N GLY A 39 14.17 -8.16 -5.33
CA GLY A 39 14.82 -8.65 -6.54
C GLY A 39 16.14 -7.92 -6.75
N ARG A 40 16.90 -8.29 -7.79
CA ARG A 40 18.07 -7.50 -8.23
C ARG A 40 17.67 -6.04 -8.49
N TRP A 41 16.46 -5.83 -9.00
CA TRP A 41 15.79 -4.54 -9.04
C TRP A 41 14.50 -4.64 -8.20
N PRO A 42 14.43 -3.96 -7.03
CA PRO A 42 13.26 -4.04 -6.17
C PRO A 42 12.04 -3.40 -6.82
N GLY A 43 10.87 -3.95 -6.53
CA GLY A 43 9.59 -3.36 -6.91
C GLY A 43 9.32 -2.05 -6.16
N GLY A 44 8.49 -1.19 -6.73
CA GLY A 44 8.13 0.09 -6.11
C GLY A 44 7.25 -0.08 -4.87
N ASP A 45 7.51 0.68 -3.82
CA ASP A 45 6.65 0.73 -2.64
C ASP A 45 5.31 1.43 -2.97
N GLY A 46 4.23 0.91 -2.37
CA GLY A 46 2.93 1.54 -2.37
C GLY A 46 2.84 2.72 -1.39
N LEU A 47 1.61 3.17 -1.14
CA LEU A 47 1.26 4.30 -0.29
C LEU A 47 0.30 3.87 0.82
N VAL A 48 0.41 4.53 1.96
CA VAL A 48 -0.58 4.51 3.04
C VAL A 48 -1.27 5.86 3.05
N ARG A 49 -2.60 5.85 2.99
CA ARG A 49 -3.46 7.02 3.09
C ARG A 49 -4.50 6.80 4.17
N ARG A 50 -4.70 7.78 5.05
CA ARG A 50 -5.71 7.74 6.10
C ARG A 50 -6.57 8.99 6.06
N TYR A 51 -7.88 8.80 5.97
CA TYR A 51 -8.87 9.86 5.88
C TYR A 51 -9.82 9.74 7.06
N GLU A 52 -10.06 10.81 7.79
CA GLU A 52 -11.11 10.91 8.81
C GLU A 52 -12.32 11.62 8.23
N PHE A 53 -13.52 11.09 8.45
CA PHE A 53 -14.76 11.73 7.99
C PHE A 53 -15.26 12.73 9.04
N LEU A 54 -15.63 13.93 8.61
CA LEU A 54 -16.05 15.05 9.47
C LEU A 54 -17.57 15.20 9.55
N SER A 55 -18.31 14.53 8.65
CA SER A 55 -19.77 14.46 8.67
C SER A 55 -20.23 13.02 8.40
N PRO A 56 -21.51 12.69 8.64
CA PRO A 56 -22.06 11.43 8.15
C PRO A 56 -21.89 11.35 6.63
N VAL A 57 -21.35 10.24 6.14
CA VAL A 57 -21.13 10.01 4.72
C VAL A 57 -21.46 8.58 4.34
N GLU A 58 -21.77 8.37 3.07
CA GLU A 58 -21.80 7.04 2.49
C GLU A 58 -20.58 6.87 1.59
N VAL A 59 -19.76 5.85 1.89
CA VAL A 59 -18.52 5.56 1.18
C VAL A 59 -18.71 4.31 0.35
N SER A 60 -18.39 4.43 -0.94
CA SER A 60 -18.26 3.30 -1.85
C SER A 60 -16.79 3.14 -2.23
N ILE A 61 -16.24 1.97 -1.99
CA ILE A 61 -14.87 1.63 -2.35
C ILE A 61 -14.91 0.67 -3.52
N LEU A 62 -14.26 1.08 -4.61
CA LEU A 62 -13.97 0.26 -5.78
C LEU A 62 -12.46 0.19 -5.89
N SER A 63 -11.90 -0.98 -5.62
CA SER A 63 -10.46 -1.15 -5.66
C SER A 63 -10.06 -2.56 -6.01
N GLU A 64 -9.54 -2.70 -7.21
CA GLU A 64 -9.08 -3.96 -7.78
C GLU A 64 -7.62 -4.26 -7.35
N ARG A 65 -7.11 -5.44 -7.69
CA ARG A 65 -5.74 -5.92 -7.38
C ARG A 65 -5.39 -5.99 -5.88
N ARG A 66 -6.35 -6.44 -5.07
CA ARG A 66 -6.15 -6.68 -3.62
C ARG A 66 -6.06 -8.15 -3.23
N ALA A 67 -6.57 -9.05 -4.08
CA ALA A 67 -6.50 -10.49 -3.87
C ALA A 67 -5.22 -11.12 -4.45
N VAL A 68 -4.67 -10.55 -5.52
CA VAL A 68 -3.49 -11.09 -6.22
C VAL A 68 -2.33 -10.13 -6.04
N ALA A 69 -1.23 -10.65 -5.48
CA ALA A 69 0.02 -9.91 -5.34
C ALA A 69 0.61 -9.58 -6.72
N PRO A 70 1.15 -8.38 -6.95
CA PRO A 70 1.92 -8.09 -8.15
C PRO A 70 3.10 -9.06 -8.26
N PHE A 71 3.11 -9.87 -9.31
CA PHE A 71 4.11 -10.92 -9.50
C PHE A 71 5.50 -10.30 -9.74
N GLY A 72 6.53 -10.96 -9.22
CA GLY A 72 7.90 -10.66 -9.61
C GLY A 72 8.24 -11.28 -10.96
N ILE A 73 9.23 -10.73 -11.64
CA ILE A 73 9.70 -11.21 -12.96
C ILE A 73 11.16 -11.66 -12.88
N ALA A 74 11.55 -12.61 -13.72
CA ALA A 74 12.93 -13.12 -13.81
C ALA A 74 13.54 -13.56 -12.45
N GLY A 75 12.74 -14.19 -11.58
CA GLY A 75 13.18 -14.64 -10.25
C GLY A 75 13.00 -13.61 -9.12
N GLY A 76 12.43 -12.44 -9.40
CA GLY A 76 12.02 -11.49 -8.36
C GLY A 76 10.83 -12.00 -7.54
N LEU A 77 10.72 -11.52 -6.30
CA LEU A 77 9.65 -11.83 -5.38
C LEU A 77 8.42 -10.93 -5.60
N PRO A 78 7.21 -11.42 -5.27
CA PRO A 78 5.99 -10.63 -5.39
C PRO A 78 5.98 -9.44 -4.42
N GLY A 79 5.32 -8.35 -4.83
CA GLY A 79 5.02 -7.23 -3.96
C GLY A 79 3.84 -7.51 -3.03
N ALA A 80 3.70 -6.73 -1.97
CA ALA A 80 2.58 -6.87 -1.05
C ALA A 80 1.25 -6.44 -1.70
N THR A 81 0.17 -7.13 -1.34
CA THR A 81 -1.19 -6.79 -1.77
C THR A 81 -1.70 -5.50 -1.11
N GLY A 82 -2.60 -4.81 -1.82
CA GLY A 82 -3.29 -3.64 -1.27
C GLY A 82 -4.32 -4.04 -0.21
N ARG A 83 -4.51 -3.20 0.81
CA ARG A 83 -5.46 -3.42 1.91
C ARG A 83 -6.30 -2.18 2.18
N ASN A 84 -7.57 -2.39 2.52
CA ASN A 84 -8.45 -1.33 2.97
C ASN A 84 -9.00 -1.70 4.33
N ALA A 85 -9.21 -0.71 5.17
CA ALA A 85 -9.97 -0.91 6.40
C ALA A 85 -10.72 0.36 6.80
N ILE A 86 -11.82 0.17 7.51
CA ILE A 86 -12.40 1.20 8.35
C ILE A 86 -11.83 1.06 9.76
N LEU A 87 -11.40 2.19 10.32
CA LEU A 87 -11.11 2.32 11.73
C LEU A 87 -12.26 3.14 12.31
N TYR A 88 -13.16 2.47 13.02
CA TYR A 88 -14.29 3.12 13.66
C TYR A 88 -13.81 3.92 14.88
N ARG A 89 -14.52 5.00 15.20
CA ARG A 89 -14.21 5.83 16.37
C ARG A 89 -14.22 5.05 17.69
N ASP A 90 -15.02 3.99 17.78
CA ASP A 90 -15.11 3.09 18.93
C ASP A 90 -13.90 2.13 19.07
N GLY A 91 -12.91 2.23 18.17
CA GLY A 91 -11.71 1.41 18.15
C GLY A 91 -11.86 0.11 17.35
N ARG A 92 -13.05 -0.22 16.84
CA ARG A 92 -13.24 -1.38 15.97
C ARG A 92 -12.53 -1.16 14.64
N ARG A 93 -11.99 -2.25 14.09
CA ARG A 93 -11.40 -2.28 12.76
C ARG A 93 -12.14 -3.26 11.87
N GLN A 94 -12.59 -2.81 10.71
CA GLN A 94 -13.21 -3.66 9.70
C GLN A 94 -12.36 -3.66 8.44
N ALA A 95 -11.80 -4.82 8.10
CA ALA A 95 -11.13 -5.00 6.81
C ALA A 95 -12.17 -4.92 5.69
N LEU A 96 -11.83 -4.23 4.60
CA LEU A 96 -12.68 -4.12 3.43
C LEU A 96 -12.05 -4.88 2.26
N GLY A 97 -12.90 -5.61 1.54
CA GLY A 97 -12.54 -6.25 0.28
C GLY A 97 -12.36 -5.25 -0.86
N GLY A 98 -12.28 -5.76 -2.10
CA GLY A 98 -12.14 -4.91 -3.29
C GLY A 98 -13.36 -4.03 -3.57
N HIS A 99 -14.53 -4.45 -3.11
CA HIS A 99 -15.80 -3.73 -3.25
C HIS A 99 -16.48 -3.64 -1.88
N ALA A 100 -16.84 -2.44 -1.46
CA ALA A 100 -17.61 -2.23 -0.24
C ALA A 100 -18.46 -0.96 -0.35
N ARG A 101 -19.66 -0.99 0.22
CA ARG A 101 -20.52 0.19 0.40
C ARG A 101 -20.96 0.24 1.86
N LEU A 102 -20.73 1.37 2.51
CA LEU A 102 -21.00 1.50 3.92
C LEU A 102 -21.28 2.95 4.31
N ARG A 103 -22.09 3.12 5.35
CA ARG A 103 -22.33 4.41 5.99
C ARG A 103 -21.36 4.58 7.15
N LEU A 104 -20.74 5.75 7.22
CA LEU A 104 -19.75 6.11 8.24
C LEU A 104 -20.22 7.33 9.00
N ALA A 105 -19.90 7.35 10.29
CA ALA A 105 -20.16 8.46 11.17
C ALA A 105 -18.97 9.43 11.20
N PRO A 106 -19.17 10.68 11.65
CA PRO A 106 -18.06 11.58 11.93
C PRO A 106 -17.06 10.95 12.92
N GLY A 107 -15.77 11.07 12.61
CA GLY A 107 -14.66 10.50 13.37
C GLY A 107 -14.26 9.08 12.94
N ASP A 108 -15.08 8.39 12.14
CA ASP A 108 -14.63 7.14 11.49
C ASP A 108 -13.54 7.45 10.47
N GLN A 109 -12.65 6.48 10.24
CA GLN A 109 -11.50 6.66 9.36
C GLN A 109 -11.45 5.59 8.29
N LEU A 110 -11.10 5.98 7.06
CA LEU A 110 -10.74 5.09 5.97
C LEU A 110 -9.22 4.99 5.86
N LEU A 111 -8.70 3.78 6.02
CA LEU A 111 -7.31 3.42 5.73
C LEU A 111 -7.22 2.74 4.36
N VAL A 112 -6.39 3.30 3.49
CA VAL A 112 -6.06 2.76 2.17
C VAL A 112 -4.57 2.49 2.08
N GLU A 113 -4.21 1.21 1.96
CA GLU A 113 -2.86 0.75 1.64
C GLU A 113 -2.84 0.25 0.19
N THR A 114 -2.08 0.91 -0.69
CA THR A 114 -1.95 0.47 -2.08
C THR A 114 -0.97 -0.70 -2.19
N PRO A 115 -1.13 -1.60 -3.19
CA PRO A 115 -0.16 -2.66 -3.42
C PRO A 115 1.23 -2.10 -3.76
N GLY A 116 2.27 -2.86 -3.45
CA GLY A 116 3.63 -2.63 -3.95
C GLY A 116 3.90 -3.44 -5.21
N GLY A 117 4.79 -2.97 -6.07
CA GLY A 117 5.16 -3.67 -7.30
C GLY A 117 6.00 -4.92 -7.03
N GLY A 118 5.98 -5.91 -7.93
CA GLY A 118 6.88 -7.08 -7.85
C GLY A 118 8.32 -6.70 -8.19
N GLY A 119 9.28 -7.43 -7.61
CA GLY A 119 10.70 -7.27 -7.93
C GLY A 119 11.08 -7.90 -9.28
N CYS A 120 12.21 -7.50 -9.83
CA CYS A 120 12.81 -8.10 -11.02
C CYS A 120 14.18 -8.69 -10.70
N GLY A 121 14.47 -9.88 -11.23
CA GLY A 121 15.73 -10.58 -11.01
C GLY A 121 15.80 -11.27 -9.65
N ALA A 122 16.50 -12.40 -9.55
CA ALA A 122 16.72 -13.06 -8.27
C ALA A 122 17.35 -12.10 -7.25
N PRO A 123 16.84 -12.02 -6.01
CA PRO A 123 17.46 -11.23 -4.97
C PRO A 123 18.86 -11.78 -4.69
N VAL A 124 19.83 -10.89 -4.52
CA VAL A 124 21.18 -11.30 -4.10
C VAL A 124 21.03 -11.83 -2.68
N SER A 125 21.24 -13.13 -2.50
CA SER A 125 21.17 -13.76 -1.18
C SER A 125 22.20 -13.09 -0.26
N ALA A 126 21.78 -12.63 0.90
CA ALA A 126 22.68 -12.22 1.97
C ALA A 126 23.27 -13.48 2.62
N ALA A 127 24.07 -14.23 1.87
CA ALA A 127 24.81 -15.40 2.36
C ALA A 127 26.22 -15.33 1.77
N GLY A 128 27.05 -14.51 2.41
CA GLY A 128 28.49 -14.42 2.20
C GLY A 128 29.19 -14.21 3.54
N GLY A 129 28.74 -14.95 4.58
CA GLY A 129 29.53 -15.14 5.79
C GLY A 129 30.76 -15.96 5.42
N VAL A 130 31.92 -15.33 5.53
CA VAL A 130 33.24 -15.92 5.30
C VAL A 130 33.32 -17.28 6.00
N ALA A 131 33.44 -18.35 5.22
CA ALA A 131 33.98 -19.60 5.72
C ALA A 131 35.48 -19.37 5.95
N THR A 132 35.87 -19.10 7.19
CA THR A 132 37.26 -19.28 7.62
C THR A 132 37.56 -20.77 7.54
N ASP A 133 38.36 -21.14 6.56
CA ASP A 133 38.94 -22.46 6.38
C ASP A 133 39.97 -22.73 7.51
N PRO A 134 39.82 -23.76 8.36
CA PRO A 134 40.77 -24.09 9.42
C PRO A 134 41.85 -25.10 8.99
N HIS A 135 42.26 -25.14 7.73
CA HIS A 135 43.42 -25.95 7.33
C HIS A 135 44.26 -25.31 6.23
N ALA A 136 45.29 -24.56 6.63
CA ALA A 136 46.46 -24.30 5.79
C ALA A 136 47.65 -25.13 6.32
N PRO A 137 48.46 -25.75 5.44
CA PRO A 137 49.65 -26.52 5.83
C PRO A 137 50.80 -25.64 6.33
#